data_AF-A0A8E0TSR9-F1
#
_entry.id   AF-A0A8E0TSR9-F1
#
_cell.length_a   1.000
_cell.length_b   1.000
_cell.length_c   1.000
_cell.angle_alpha   90.00
_cell.angle_beta   90.00
_cell.angle_gamma   90.00
#
_symmetry.space_group_name_H-M   'P 1'
#
loop_
_entity.id
_entity.type
_entity.pdbx_description
1 polymer ?
#
loop_
_entity_poly.entity_id
_entity_poly.type
_entity_poly.pdbx_seq_one_letter_code
_entity_poly.pdbx_strand_id
1 'polypeptide(L)'
;MSVAVLLKPEDKLKPAPRPALAGGREVVVLKFGSSVLHGPQDTPAAASEIYGHVRQGRRVVAVVSAFGGETDRLLGHARELGLPHENLLAPAYVVQGEEQAAALTALACDRVGLDAVALTVRELGLVAEGEPEHAHPRSLDDARLRQALEDHEVVVVPGFGAVTGEGRVVLLGRGGTDLTAAFLAAELGLKTVRLVKDVDGLYDRDPNNADGALRYDRASWETARRLGGSLVQRDAIDLGQARGVEIEVAALGRAAATVVGDAEDAPHPAKPYQPVRVAVAGAGVVGGGLLKRLLNDPRFEVVSVLVRDPAKPRDFACPAELFTAAQDDLLASKPHVVLEAMSEGQAGHDLIRAALDKGLDVVSANKQAISIDPAGLNDLAWGTGARLAYSAAVGGGSPMIETLRLARAAGPVAGFEAVLNGTVNFMLERLAEGDAFDDALSAARAAGFAEEDPSSDLEGLDSAAKVRLLAYEAFGEAPQDLPLEALSPDAPLGRRGVRQIGACHARGGKLEARVALESDLDPVFHDLKGERNALKVYGQDGRVWTCKGRGAGRWATAESVLADLSDIVRIRQGL
;
A
#
# COMPACT_ATOMS: atom_id res chain seq x y z
N MET A 1 -16.50 46.98 40.89
CA MET A 1 -16.01 47.15 39.51
C MET A 1 -14.90 46.14 39.27
N SER A 2 -15.19 45.08 38.52
CA SER A 2 -14.15 44.20 37.98
C SER A 2 -14.52 43.99 36.52
N VAL A 3 -13.61 44.41 35.63
CA VAL A 3 -13.82 44.51 34.19
C VAL A 3 -13.73 43.11 33.60
N ALA A 4 -14.85 42.61 33.07
CA ALA A 4 -14.88 41.41 32.25
C ALA A 4 -14.19 41.73 30.91
N VAL A 5 -13.04 41.11 30.66
CA VAL A 5 -12.38 41.14 29.36
C VAL A 5 -13.17 40.24 28.42
N LEU A 6 -13.93 40.86 27.53
CA LEU A 6 -14.57 40.21 26.39
C LEU A 6 -13.49 39.76 25.40
N LEU A 7 -13.21 38.46 25.38
CA LEU A 7 -12.42 37.83 24.32
C LEU A 7 -13.19 37.92 22.99
N LYS A 8 -12.49 38.30 21.92
CA LYS A 8 -13.06 38.47 20.58
C LYS A 8 -13.47 37.10 19.98
N PRO A 9 -14.44 37.05 19.04
CA PRO A 9 -14.93 35.81 18.44
C PRO A 9 -13.90 35.02 17.61
N GLU A 10 -12.73 35.60 17.31
CA GLU A 10 -11.72 35.04 16.42
C GLU A 10 -10.78 34.01 17.10
N ASP A 11 -10.83 33.87 18.43
CA ASP A 11 -9.94 32.96 19.19
C ASP A 11 -10.46 31.51 19.33
N LYS A 12 -11.59 31.15 18.68
CA LYS A 12 -12.20 29.81 18.82
C LYS A 12 -11.77 28.76 17.77
N LEU A 13 -10.79 29.06 16.91
CA LEU A 13 -10.43 28.21 15.76
C LEU A 13 -9.00 27.65 15.75
N LYS A 14 -8.22 27.80 16.83
CA LYS A 14 -6.92 27.11 16.94
C LYS A 14 -7.07 25.86 17.82
N PRO A 15 -6.90 24.64 17.27
CA PRO A 15 -6.80 23.45 18.10
C PRO A 15 -5.51 23.55 18.92
N ALA A 16 -5.58 23.16 20.19
CA ALA A 16 -4.37 22.92 20.97
C ALA A 16 -3.54 21.83 20.27
N PRO A 17 -2.21 21.97 20.16
CA PRO A 17 -1.38 20.92 19.57
C PRO A 17 -1.56 19.64 20.39
N ARG A 18 -2.23 18.64 19.80
CA ARG A 18 -2.37 17.31 20.37
C ARG A 18 -1.10 16.51 20.09
N PRO A 19 -0.66 15.66 21.03
CA PRO A 19 0.56 14.88 20.83
C PRO A 19 0.47 14.01 19.57
N ALA A 20 1.60 13.89 18.88
CA ALA A 20 1.76 12.99 17.74
C ALA A 20 1.39 11.56 18.14
N LEU A 21 0.84 10.80 17.19
CA LEU A 21 0.55 9.37 17.37
C LEU A 21 1.79 8.63 17.88
N ALA A 22 1.60 7.75 18.87
CA ALA A 22 2.69 6.99 19.45
C ALA A 22 3.35 6.13 18.36
N GLY A 23 4.68 6.23 18.21
CA GLY A 23 5.47 5.40 17.29
C GLY A 23 6.20 6.12 16.15
N GLY A 24 6.12 7.45 16.04
CA GLY A 24 7.02 8.25 15.19
C GLY A 24 6.90 8.02 13.66
N ARG A 25 5.94 7.22 13.20
CA ARG A 25 5.65 7.04 11.77
C ARG A 25 4.79 8.17 11.24
N GLU A 26 5.13 8.65 10.04
CA GLU A 26 4.34 9.63 9.32
C GLU A 26 2.95 9.04 9.00
N VAL A 27 1.91 9.83 9.19
CA VAL A 27 0.52 9.47 8.82
C VAL A 27 0.09 10.32 7.64
N VAL A 28 -0.57 9.70 6.66
CA VAL A 28 -1.14 10.38 5.50
C VAL A 28 -2.64 10.12 5.42
N VAL A 29 -3.39 11.12 4.95
CA VAL A 29 -4.82 11.00 4.64
C VAL A 29 -4.98 11.00 3.13
N LEU A 30 -5.55 9.91 2.62
CA LEU A 30 -5.86 9.72 1.20
C LEU A 30 -7.37 9.67 1.04
N LYS A 31 -7.92 10.43 0.08
CA LYS A 31 -9.34 10.38 -0.24
C LYS A 31 -9.56 9.73 -1.59
N PHE A 32 -10.47 8.77 -1.66
CA PHE A 32 -10.91 8.12 -2.90
C PHE A 32 -12.36 8.49 -3.20
N GLY A 33 -12.59 9.25 -4.27
CA GLY A 33 -13.93 9.65 -4.69
C GLY A 33 -14.67 8.62 -5.55
N SER A 34 -15.95 8.86 -5.79
CA SER A 34 -16.78 8.05 -6.70
C SER A 34 -16.35 8.11 -8.17
N SER A 35 -15.54 9.11 -8.54
CA SER A 35 -14.86 9.16 -9.85
C SER A 35 -13.67 8.21 -9.97
N VAL A 36 -13.22 7.65 -8.84
CA VAL A 36 -12.16 6.63 -8.78
C VAL A 36 -12.74 5.27 -8.37
N LEU A 37 -13.73 5.27 -7.48
CA LEU A 37 -14.45 4.10 -7.02
C LEU A 37 -15.82 4.02 -7.71
N HIS A 38 -15.86 3.58 -8.96
CA HIS A 38 -17.12 3.38 -9.67
C HIS A 38 -17.86 2.13 -9.19
N GLY A 39 -17.12 1.09 -8.83
CA GLY A 39 -17.64 -0.14 -8.25
C GLY A 39 -16.58 -0.96 -7.51
N PRO A 40 -16.96 -2.14 -6.99
CA PRO A 40 -16.04 -3.02 -6.24
C PRO A 40 -14.78 -3.43 -7.02
N GLN A 41 -14.82 -3.44 -8.35
CA GLN A 41 -13.68 -3.77 -9.21
C GLN A 41 -12.54 -2.74 -9.17
N ASP A 42 -12.80 -1.53 -8.65
CA ASP A 42 -11.81 -0.44 -8.59
C ASP A 42 -11.04 -0.41 -7.26
N THR A 43 -11.56 -1.06 -6.21
CA THR A 43 -10.89 -1.15 -4.90
C THR A 43 -9.47 -1.73 -4.96
N PRO A 44 -9.14 -2.66 -5.88
CA PRO A 44 -7.77 -3.13 -6.02
C PRO A 44 -6.80 -2.05 -6.51
N ALA A 45 -7.24 -1.04 -7.26
CA ALA A 45 -6.37 0.08 -7.68
C ALA A 45 -6.16 1.08 -6.52
N ALA A 46 -7.19 1.32 -5.70
CA ALA A 46 -7.06 2.08 -4.46
C ALA A 46 -6.10 1.39 -3.48
N ALA A 47 -6.19 0.07 -3.35
CA ALA A 47 -5.25 -0.72 -2.54
C ALA A 47 -3.80 -0.59 -3.03
N SER A 48 -3.57 -0.54 -4.35
CA SER A 48 -2.22 -0.30 -4.91
C SER A 48 -1.67 1.09 -4.55
N GLU A 49 -2.51 2.13 -4.58
CA GLU A 49 -2.10 3.48 -4.15
C GLU A 49 -1.75 3.49 -2.66
N ILE A 50 -2.60 2.90 -1.82
CA ILE A 50 -2.38 2.76 -0.37
C ILE A 50 -1.09 1.99 -0.09
N TYR A 51 -0.87 0.88 -0.80
CA TYR A 51 0.32 0.04 -0.68
C TYR A 51 1.60 0.85 -0.94
N GLY A 52 1.60 1.71 -1.94
CA GLY A 52 2.72 2.62 -2.23
C GLY A 52 3.08 3.55 -1.05
N HIS A 53 2.10 4.02 -0.27
CA HIS A 53 2.36 4.82 0.92
C HIS A 53 2.85 3.98 2.10
N VAL A 54 2.27 2.79 2.33
CA VAL A 54 2.71 1.89 3.42
C VAL A 54 4.17 1.46 3.22
N ARG A 55 4.56 1.16 1.98
CA ARG A 55 5.96 0.87 1.60
C ARG A 55 6.95 1.96 1.97
N GLN A 56 6.51 3.22 2.01
CA GLN A 56 7.34 4.36 2.42
C GLN A 56 7.42 4.51 3.94
N GLY A 57 6.90 3.54 4.70
CA GLY A 57 6.89 3.55 6.16
C GLY A 57 5.77 4.40 6.77
N ARG A 58 4.78 4.81 5.96
CA ARG A 58 3.66 5.67 6.38
C ARG A 58 2.48 4.82 6.86
N ARG A 59 1.73 5.32 7.83
CA ARG A 59 0.38 4.82 8.11
C ARG A 59 -0.64 5.60 7.29
N VAL A 60 -1.71 4.94 6.86
CA VAL A 60 -2.68 5.53 5.93
C VAL A 60 -4.07 5.58 6.56
N VAL A 61 -4.70 6.75 6.51
CA VAL A 61 -6.16 6.90 6.66
C VAL A 61 -6.77 7.07 5.28
N ALA A 62 -7.48 6.05 4.81
CA ALA A 62 -8.13 6.06 3.50
C ALA A 62 -9.62 6.44 3.66
N VAL A 63 -9.97 7.66 3.28
CA VAL A 63 -11.35 8.16 3.29
C VAL A 63 -12.02 7.82 1.97
N VAL A 64 -13.08 7.04 2.00
CA VAL A 64 -13.75 6.56 0.77
C VAL A 64 -15.15 7.13 0.63
N SER A 65 -15.50 7.51 -0.61
CA SER A 65 -16.88 7.75 -1.01
C SER A 65 -17.61 6.43 -1.29
N ALA A 66 -18.93 6.49 -1.41
CA ALA A 66 -19.71 5.36 -1.90
C ALA A 66 -19.36 5.13 -3.37
N PHE A 67 -19.64 3.92 -3.87
CA PHE A 67 -19.44 3.62 -5.28
C PHE A 67 -20.29 4.54 -6.17
N GLY A 68 -19.86 4.74 -7.42
CA GLY A 68 -20.53 5.61 -8.40
C GLY A 68 -22.04 5.43 -8.45
N GLY A 69 -22.79 6.52 -8.17
CA GLY A 69 -24.25 6.56 -8.19
C GLY A 69 -24.96 5.91 -6.99
N GLU A 70 -24.24 5.25 -6.08
CA GLU A 70 -24.84 4.49 -4.98
C GLU A 70 -25.52 5.40 -3.95
N THR A 71 -24.90 6.53 -3.59
CA THR A 71 -25.51 7.52 -2.69
C THR A 71 -26.84 8.04 -3.25
N ASP A 72 -26.86 8.39 -4.54
CA ASP A 72 -28.07 8.88 -5.20
C ASP A 72 -29.15 7.79 -5.27
N ARG A 73 -28.76 6.53 -5.49
CA ARG A 73 -29.66 5.37 -5.47
C ARG A 73 -30.31 5.19 -4.09
N LEU A 74 -29.53 5.24 -3.01
CA LEU A 74 -30.02 5.08 -1.64
C LEU A 74 -30.93 6.25 -1.22
N LEU A 75 -30.55 7.48 -1.56
CA LEU A 75 -31.39 8.67 -1.35
C LEU A 75 -32.69 8.59 -2.15
N GLY A 76 -32.63 8.14 -3.41
CA GLY A 76 -33.80 7.92 -4.26
C GLY A 76 -34.76 6.90 -3.65
N HIS A 77 -34.24 5.75 -3.22
CA HIS A 77 -35.05 4.70 -2.58
C HIS A 77 -35.70 5.17 -1.28
N ALA A 78 -35.02 5.95 -0.45
CA ALA A 78 -35.62 6.55 0.74
C ALA A 78 -36.76 7.53 0.39
N ARG A 79 -36.61 8.31 -0.69
CA ARG A 79 -37.62 9.28 -1.15
C ARG A 79 -38.85 8.63 -1.78
N GLU A 80 -38.70 7.45 -2.39
CA GLU A 80 -39.83 6.68 -2.97
C GLU A 80 -40.89 6.30 -1.94
N LEU A 81 -40.52 6.25 -0.64
CA LEU A 81 -41.46 6.03 0.45
C LEU A 81 -42.44 7.20 0.67
N GLY A 82 -42.23 8.35 0.00
CA GLY A 82 -43.19 9.46 -0.02
C GLY A 82 -43.31 10.21 1.31
N LEU A 83 -42.25 10.22 2.12
CA LEU A 83 -42.26 10.91 3.41
C LEU A 83 -42.29 12.44 3.19
N PRO A 84 -43.29 13.17 3.74
CA PRO A 84 -43.46 14.60 3.48
C PRO A 84 -42.52 15.49 4.33
N HIS A 85 -41.55 14.90 5.03
CA HIS A 85 -40.65 15.56 5.98
C HIS A 85 -39.27 14.90 5.94
N GLU A 86 -38.24 15.63 6.35
CA GLU A 86 -36.91 15.06 6.56
C GLU A 86 -36.97 13.97 7.64
N ASN A 87 -36.37 12.82 7.33
CA ASN A 87 -36.41 11.67 8.21
C ASN A 87 -35.02 11.38 8.78
N LEU A 88 -34.92 11.36 10.11
CA LEU A 88 -33.67 11.11 10.84
C LEU A 88 -33.08 9.71 10.64
N LEU A 89 -33.82 8.79 10.02
CA LEU A 89 -33.37 7.45 9.65
C LEU A 89 -32.74 7.40 8.26
N ALA A 90 -33.06 8.36 7.37
CA ALA A 90 -32.53 8.37 6.01
C ALA A 90 -30.99 8.45 5.98
N PRO A 91 -30.32 9.31 6.79
CA PRO A 91 -28.87 9.30 6.89
C PRO A 91 -28.30 7.91 7.24
N ALA A 92 -28.86 7.22 8.22
CA ALA A 92 -28.41 5.90 8.64
C ALA A 92 -28.55 4.83 7.54
N TYR A 93 -29.52 4.99 6.64
CA TYR A 93 -29.67 4.14 5.46
C TYR A 93 -28.64 4.46 4.37
N VAL A 94 -28.44 5.75 4.08
CA VAL A 94 -27.57 6.21 2.99
C VAL A 94 -26.09 5.93 3.28
N VAL A 95 -25.64 6.03 4.53
CA VAL A 95 -24.23 5.75 4.89
C VAL A 95 -23.81 4.30 4.64
N GLN A 96 -24.76 3.35 4.52
CA GLN A 96 -24.45 1.96 4.25
C GLN A 96 -23.66 1.78 2.95
N GLY A 97 -23.88 2.64 1.94
CA GLY A 97 -23.13 2.61 0.69
C GLY A 97 -21.63 2.92 0.87
N GLU A 98 -21.28 3.82 1.79
CA GLU A 98 -19.88 4.12 2.11
C GLU A 98 -19.25 3.10 3.05
N GLU A 99 -20.00 2.59 4.03
CA GLU A 99 -19.50 1.53 4.91
C GLU A 99 -19.19 0.26 4.10
N GLN A 100 -20.01 -0.05 3.09
CA GLN A 100 -19.72 -1.11 2.13
C GLN A 100 -18.45 -0.84 1.32
N ALA A 101 -18.27 0.39 0.81
CA ALA A 101 -17.07 0.76 0.05
C ALA A 101 -15.80 0.69 0.93
N ALA A 102 -15.89 1.11 2.20
CA ALA A 102 -14.80 1.06 3.16
C ALA A 102 -14.40 -0.38 3.46
N ALA A 103 -15.38 -1.25 3.74
CA ALA A 103 -15.13 -2.68 3.97
C ALA A 103 -14.48 -3.36 2.76
N LEU A 104 -15.00 -3.13 1.55
CA LEU A 104 -14.42 -3.73 0.33
C LEU A 104 -13.03 -3.20 0.00
N THR A 105 -12.73 -1.94 0.32
CA THR A 105 -11.39 -1.36 0.17
C THR A 105 -10.42 -1.95 1.18
N ALA A 106 -10.82 -2.14 2.44
CA ALA A 106 -10.00 -2.82 3.44
C ALA A 106 -9.73 -4.29 3.07
N LEU A 107 -10.73 -5.00 2.52
CA LEU A 107 -10.55 -6.36 1.99
C LEU A 107 -9.59 -6.40 0.79
N ALA A 108 -9.63 -5.39 -0.08
CA ALA A 108 -8.68 -5.27 -1.19
C ALA A 108 -7.24 -5.03 -0.67
N CYS A 109 -7.08 -4.25 0.39
CA CYS A 109 -5.80 -4.05 1.08
C CYS A 109 -5.28 -5.36 1.69
N ASP A 110 -6.12 -6.10 2.43
CA ASP A 110 -5.75 -7.40 3.01
C ASP A 110 -5.38 -8.44 1.93
N ARG A 111 -6.09 -8.45 0.79
CA ARG A 111 -5.80 -9.32 -0.36
C ARG A 111 -4.40 -9.10 -0.94
N VAL A 112 -3.88 -7.88 -0.92
CA VAL A 112 -2.51 -7.56 -1.36
C VAL A 112 -1.49 -7.63 -0.22
N GLY A 113 -1.93 -8.04 0.98
CA GLY A 113 -1.07 -8.33 2.11
C GLY A 113 -0.87 -7.19 3.10
N LEU A 114 -1.62 -6.09 2.98
CA LEU A 114 -1.60 -5.00 3.96
C LEU A 114 -2.33 -5.37 5.24
N ASP A 115 -1.91 -4.78 6.36
CA ASP A 115 -2.68 -4.78 7.60
C ASP A 115 -3.67 -3.62 7.63
N ALA A 116 -4.94 -3.92 7.30
CA ALA A 116 -5.99 -2.94 7.10
C ALA A 116 -7.24 -3.23 7.92
N VAL A 117 -7.85 -2.18 8.46
CA VAL A 117 -9.15 -2.22 9.14
C VAL A 117 -10.10 -1.18 8.55
N ALA A 118 -11.40 -1.47 8.55
CA ALA A 118 -12.43 -0.50 8.21
C ALA A 118 -13.18 -0.07 9.48
N LEU A 119 -13.40 1.23 9.65
CA LEU A 119 -14.27 1.77 10.70
C LEU A 119 -15.62 2.15 10.12
N THR A 120 -16.69 1.92 10.88
CA THR A 120 -18.02 2.49 10.57
C THR A 120 -18.07 4.00 10.83
N VAL A 121 -19.13 4.66 10.37
CA VAL A 121 -19.35 6.10 10.66
C VAL A 121 -19.36 6.37 12.17
N ARG A 122 -19.91 5.43 12.95
CA ARG A 122 -20.01 5.55 14.41
C ARG A 122 -18.66 5.34 15.10
N GLU A 123 -17.87 4.39 14.61
CA GLU A 123 -16.53 4.11 15.17
C GLU A 123 -15.51 5.20 14.81
N LEU A 124 -15.67 5.87 13.66
CA LEU A 124 -14.83 7.00 13.29
C LEU A 124 -14.91 8.16 14.31
N GLY A 125 -16.08 8.37 14.92
CA GLY A 125 -16.26 9.40 15.94
C GLY A 125 -16.28 10.83 15.40
N LEU A 126 -16.54 11.02 14.10
CA LEU A 126 -16.68 12.35 13.51
C LEU A 126 -17.99 12.99 13.96
N VAL A 127 -17.91 14.04 14.79
CA VAL A 127 -19.08 14.72 15.34
C VAL A 127 -19.44 15.93 14.47
N ALA A 128 -20.70 16.00 14.03
CA ALA A 128 -21.23 17.06 13.19
C ALA A 128 -22.53 17.67 13.77
N GLU A 129 -22.81 18.91 13.37
CA GLU A 129 -24.00 19.68 13.76
C GLU A 129 -24.67 20.29 12.53
N GLY A 130 -26.00 20.47 12.60
CA GLY A 130 -26.80 21.01 11.49
C GLY A 130 -27.91 20.07 11.07
N GLU A 131 -28.42 20.29 9.87
CA GLU A 131 -29.51 19.49 9.32
C GLU A 131 -29.07 18.05 9.02
N PRO A 132 -29.95 17.04 9.16
CA PRO A 132 -29.58 15.63 9.07
C PRO A 132 -28.90 15.21 7.76
N GLU A 133 -29.19 15.88 6.64
CA GLU A 133 -28.59 15.59 5.33
C GLU A 133 -27.46 16.58 4.93
N HIS A 134 -27.23 17.64 5.70
CA HIS A 134 -26.31 18.74 5.40
C HIS A 134 -25.58 19.25 6.65
N ALA A 135 -25.12 18.35 7.50
CA ALA A 135 -24.41 18.69 8.73
C ALA A 135 -22.97 19.13 8.45
N HIS A 136 -22.38 19.89 9.37
CA HIS A 136 -21.00 20.35 9.28
C HIS A 136 -20.13 19.73 10.38
N PRO A 137 -18.93 19.21 10.07
CA PRO A 137 -18.03 18.65 11.06
C PRO A 137 -17.60 19.69 12.09
N ARG A 138 -17.61 19.29 13.37
CA ARG A 138 -17.27 20.16 14.50
C ARG A 138 -16.09 19.64 15.30
N SER A 139 -16.05 18.36 15.58
CA SER A 139 -15.01 17.74 16.40
C SER A 139 -14.83 16.26 16.06
N LEU A 140 -13.70 15.69 16.46
CA LEU A 140 -13.41 14.26 16.33
C LEU A 140 -13.20 13.65 17.71
N ASP A 141 -14.00 12.62 18.06
CA ASP A 141 -13.66 11.67 19.11
C ASP A 141 -12.72 10.62 18.52
N ASP A 142 -11.42 10.91 18.59
CA ASP A 142 -10.39 10.19 17.84
C ASP A 142 -9.90 8.91 18.54
N ALA A 143 -10.46 8.52 19.69
CA ALA A 143 -9.95 7.40 20.48
C ALA A 143 -9.88 6.09 19.68
N ARG A 144 -10.93 5.78 18.91
CA ARG A 144 -10.99 4.59 18.07
C ARG A 144 -10.09 4.69 16.85
N LEU A 145 -10.02 5.85 16.20
CA LEU A 145 -9.13 6.09 15.07
C LEU A 145 -7.66 5.95 15.48
N ARG A 146 -7.27 6.51 16.63
CA ARG A 146 -5.90 6.41 17.17
C ARG A 146 -5.54 4.97 17.50
N GLN A 147 -6.42 4.25 18.18
CA GLN A 147 -6.20 2.83 18.47
C GLN A 147 -6.02 2.02 17.17
N ALA A 148 -6.90 2.22 16.19
CA ALA A 148 -6.79 1.57 14.89
C ALA A 148 -5.48 1.92 14.16
N LEU A 149 -5.04 3.17 14.25
CA LEU A 149 -3.75 3.64 13.72
C LEU A 149 -2.55 3.18 14.55
N GLU A 150 -2.72 2.62 15.74
CA GLU A 150 -1.63 1.98 16.49
C GLU A 150 -1.51 0.51 16.08
N ASP A 151 -2.65 -0.16 15.95
CA ASP A 151 -2.77 -1.59 15.68
C ASP A 151 -2.55 -1.95 14.21
N HIS A 152 -2.94 -1.08 13.28
CA HIS A 152 -2.94 -1.35 11.83
C HIS A 152 -2.12 -0.33 11.02
N GLU A 153 -1.68 -0.75 9.83
CA GLU A 153 -0.98 0.13 8.88
C GLU A 153 -1.95 1.01 8.08
N VAL A 154 -3.17 0.52 7.86
CA VAL A 154 -4.21 1.19 7.08
C VAL A 154 -5.53 1.21 7.84
N VAL A 155 -6.14 2.39 7.95
CA VAL A 155 -7.50 2.57 8.48
C VAL A 155 -8.37 3.15 7.37
N VAL A 156 -9.36 2.39 6.91
CA VAL A 156 -10.32 2.82 5.88
C VAL A 156 -11.58 3.34 6.55
N VAL A 157 -12.05 4.53 6.15
CA VAL A 157 -13.17 5.21 6.82
C VAL A 157 -14.17 5.77 5.79
N PRO A 158 -15.48 5.75 6.08
CA PRO A 158 -16.50 6.49 5.34
C PRO A 158 -16.23 8.00 5.37
N GLY A 159 -16.66 8.73 4.35
CA GLY A 159 -16.38 10.17 4.23
C GLY A 159 -17.59 11.10 4.22
N PHE A 160 -18.79 10.61 3.97
CA PHE A 160 -20.03 11.39 3.86
C PHE A 160 -20.86 11.37 5.14
N GLY A 161 -20.73 10.32 5.95
CA GLY A 161 -21.44 10.17 7.22
C GLY A 161 -20.69 10.77 8.42
N ALA A 162 -21.45 11.27 9.40
CA ALA A 162 -20.98 11.70 10.70
C ALA A 162 -21.99 11.33 11.79
N VAL A 163 -21.68 11.62 13.06
CA VAL A 163 -22.60 11.47 14.19
C VAL A 163 -22.91 12.82 14.85
N THR A 164 -24.10 12.99 15.40
CA THR A 164 -24.40 14.13 16.27
C THR A 164 -23.81 13.91 17.67
N GLY A 165 -23.85 14.94 18.54
CA GLY A 165 -23.47 14.80 19.95
C GLY A 165 -24.30 13.77 20.74
N GLU A 166 -25.45 13.35 20.22
CA GLU A 166 -26.28 12.28 20.80
C GLU A 166 -26.02 10.91 20.14
N GLY A 167 -25.05 10.82 19.22
CA GLY A 167 -24.72 9.60 18.51
C GLY A 167 -25.70 9.23 17.39
N ARG A 168 -26.48 10.17 16.84
CA ARG A 168 -27.34 9.90 15.66
C ARG A 168 -26.55 10.11 14.38
N VAL A 169 -26.75 9.25 13.38
CA VAL A 169 -26.07 9.40 12.07
C VAL A 169 -26.66 10.58 11.30
N VAL A 170 -25.80 11.39 10.70
CA VAL A 170 -26.12 12.50 9.80
C VAL A 170 -25.19 12.46 8.58
N LEU A 171 -25.55 13.16 7.52
CA LEU A 171 -24.77 13.31 6.30
C LEU A 171 -24.18 14.71 6.21
N LEU A 172 -23.00 14.83 5.59
CA LEU A 172 -22.23 16.09 5.51
C LEU A 172 -22.54 16.94 4.26
N GLY A 173 -23.61 16.61 3.52
CA GLY A 173 -23.95 17.27 2.26
C GLY A 173 -22.98 16.95 1.09
N ARG A 174 -23.21 17.57 -0.06
CA ARG A 174 -22.45 17.28 -1.30
C ARG A 174 -20.95 17.50 -1.09
N GLY A 175 -20.16 16.50 -1.49
CA GLY A 175 -18.70 16.53 -1.34
C GLY A 175 -18.21 16.29 0.08
N GLY A 176 -19.07 15.80 0.97
CA GLY A 176 -18.71 15.46 2.35
C GLY A 176 -17.43 14.64 2.50
N THR A 177 -17.13 13.72 1.57
CA THR A 177 -15.89 12.93 1.62
C THR A 177 -14.62 13.79 1.51
N ASP A 178 -14.60 14.83 0.66
CA ASP A 178 -13.44 15.75 0.55
C ASP A 178 -13.31 16.55 1.86
N LEU A 179 -14.44 16.99 2.42
CA LEU A 179 -14.50 17.72 3.68
C LEU A 179 -14.01 16.87 4.86
N THR A 180 -14.45 15.61 4.95
CA THR A 180 -13.99 14.66 5.97
C THR A 180 -12.49 14.42 5.87
N ALA A 181 -11.95 14.23 4.67
CA ALA A 181 -10.51 14.04 4.51
C ALA A 181 -9.70 15.26 4.99
N ALA A 182 -10.10 16.47 4.60
CA ALA A 182 -9.45 17.70 5.08
C ALA A 182 -9.60 17.88 6.60
N PHE A 183 -10.77 17.54 7.15
CA PHE A 183 -11.03 17.62 8.59
C PHE A 183 -10.17 16.63 9.39
N LEU A 184 -10.10 15.37 8.96
CA LEU A 184 -9.26 14.36 9.60
C LEU A 184 -7.78 14.74 9.54
N ALA A 185 -7.30 15.25 8.40
CA ALA A 185 -5.93 15.75 8.29
C ALA A 185 -5.65 16.88 9.31
N ALA A 186 -6.57 17.84 9.45
CA ALA A 186 -6.46 18.91 10.44
C ALA A 186 -6.44 18.41 11.89
N GLU A 187 -7.35 17.51 12.27
CA GLU A 187 -7.44 16.97 13.64
C GLU A 187 -6.26 16.04 14.00
N LEU A 188 -5.67 15.37 13.01
CA LEU A 188 -4.45 14.59 13.15
C LEU A 188 -3.17 15.45 13.13
N GLY A 189 -3.28 16.76 12.92
CA GLY A 189 -2.15 17.70 12.90
C GLY A 189 -1.28 17.58 11.64
N LEU A 190 -1.84 17.07 10.54
CA LEU A 190 -1.16 16.96 9.26
C LEU A 190 -1.19 18.29 8.51
N LYS A 191 -0.16 18.53 7.69
CA LYS A 191 -0.07 19.75 6.86
C LYS A 191 -0.70 19.58 5.49
N THR A 192 -0.97 18.35 5.09
CA THR A 192 -1.42 18.01 3.74
C THR A 192 -2.49 16.92 3.79
N VAL A 193 -3.40 16.95 2.81
CA VAL A 193 -4.33 15.87 2.49
C VAL A 193 -4.27 15.59 1.00
N ARG A 194 -4.31 14.32 0.59
CA ARG A 194 -4.30 13.94 -0.83
C ARG A 194 -5.66 13.47 -1.29
N LEU A 195 -6.26 14.21 -2.20
CA LEU A 195 -7.49 13.86 -2.88
C LEU A 195 -7.15 13.12 -4.18
N VAL A 196 -7.37 11.81 -4.17
CA VAL A 196 -7.21 10.96 -5.34
C VAL A 196 -8.47 11.08 -6.21
N LYS A 197 -8.26 11.55 -7.43
CA LYS A 197 -9.29 11.84 -8.44
C LYS A 197 -8.97 11.11 -9.75
N ASP A 198 -9.86 11.23 -10.70
CA ASP A 198 -9.72 10.76 -12.09
C ASP A 198 -8.91 11.71 -12.98
N VAL A 199 -8.58 12.90 -12.47
CA VAL A 199 -7.69 13.88 -13.09
C VAL A 199 -6.42 14.07 -12.26
N ASP A 200 -5.30 14.37 -12.91
CA ASP A 200 -3.97 14.46 -12.31
C ASP A 200 -3.60 15.85 -11.75
N GLY A 201 -4.59 16.73 -11.60
CA GLY A 201 -4.42 18.07 -11.04
C GLY A 201 -5.58 19.01 -11.33
N LEU A 202 -5.43 20.27 -10.92
CA LEU A 202 -6.30 21.38 -11.34
C LEU A 202 -5.80 21.93 -12.67
N TYR A 203 -6.76 22.30 -13.52
CA TYR A 203 -6.54 22.88 -14.82
C TYR A 203 -7.26 24.21 -14.96
N ASP A 204 -6.76 25.10 -15.82
CA ASP A 204 -7.40 26.39 -16.12
C ASP A 204 -8.77 26.26 -16.82
N ARG A 205 -9.04 25.10 -17.42
CA ARG A 205 -10.31 24.65 -17.99
C ARG A 205 -10.37 23.13 -17.96
N ASP A 206 -11.56 22.55 -18.15
CA ASP A 206 -11.75 21.10 -18.14
C ASP A 206 -10.88 20.40 -19.22
N PRO A 207 -9.91 19.55 -18.82
CA PRO A 207 -9.00 18.90 -19.76
C PRO A 207 -9.68 17.86 -20.66
N ASN A 208 -10.88 17.38 -20.31
CA ASN A 208 -11.63 16.43 -21.13
C ASN A 208 -12.40 17.10 -22.28
N ASN A 209 -12.68 18.41 -22.15
CA ASN A 209 -13.56 19.14 -23.06
C ASN A 209 -12.83 20.23 -23.87
N ALA A 210 -11.56 20.50 -23.57
CA ALA A 210 -10.80 21.55 -24.24
C ALA A 210 -9.33 21.17 -24.48
N ASP A 211 -8.96 21.10 -25.76
CA ASP A 211 -7.56 20.95 -26.17
C ASP A 211 -6.70 22.10 -25.65
N GLY A 212 -5.50 21.77 -25.15
CA GLY A 212 -4.57 22.77 -24.61
C GLY A 212 -4.96 23.34 -23.24
N ALA A 213 -5.70 22.59 -22.43
CA ALA A 213 -5.85 22.89 -21.00
C ALA A 213 -4.47 22.95 -20.32
N LEU A 214 -4.26 23.98 -19.49
CA LEU A 214 -3.02 24.21 -18.76
C LEU A 214 -3.19 23.74 -17.31
N ARG A 215 -2.26 22.94 -16.83
CA ARG A 215 -2.21 22.35 -15.50
C ARG A 215 -1.48 23.27 -14.53
N TYR A 216 -1.93 23.32 -13.29
CA TYR A 216 -1.22 23.96 -12.18
C TYR A 216 -0.39 22.93 -11.41
N ASP A 217 0.87 23.23 -11.11
CA ASP A 217 1.62 22.49 -10.09
C ASP A 217 1.27 23.00 -8.68
N ARG A 218 1.12 24.32 -8.53
CA ARG A 218 0.55 24.98 -7.34
C ARG A 218 -0.57 25.93 -7.72
N ALA A 219 -1.68 25.88 -6.99
CA ALA A 219 -2.82 26.76 -7.17
C ALA A 219 -3.17 27.47 -5.86
N SER A 220 -3.48 28.76 -5.92
CA SER A 220 -3.95 29.47 -4.73
C SER A 220 -5.33 28.98 -4.29
N TRP A 221 -5.67 29.19 -3.01
CA TRP A 221 -7.03 28.97 -2.51
C TRP A 221 -8.12 29.66 -3.35
N GLU A 222 -7.86 30.88 -3.83
CA GLU A 222 -8.80 31.63 -4.68
C GLU A 222 -8.98 30.95 -6.05
N THR A 223 -7.87 30.56 -6.69
CA THR A 223 -7.89 29.84 -7.97
C THR A 223 -8.62 28.50 -7.83
N ALA A 224 -8.37 27.76 -6.75
CA ALA A 224 -9.07 26.52 -6.48
C ALA A 224 -10.58 26.72 -6.25
N ARG A 225 -11.02 27.79 -5.57
CA ARG A 225 -12.46 28.11 -5.47
C ARG A 225 -13.09 28.44 -6.81
N ARG A 226 -12.36 29.14 -7.68
CA ARG A 226 -12.83 29.56 -9.00
C ARG A 226 -12.95 28.37 -9.97
N LEU A 227 -11.96 27.49 -9.97
CA LEU A 227 -11.82 26.39 -10.93
C LEU A 227 -12.37 25.05 -10.41
N GLY A 228 -12.26 24.82 -9.12
CA GLY A 228 -12.43 23.51 -8.48
C GLY A 228 -13.85 23.13 -8.12
N GLY A 229 -14.88 23.94 -8.42
CA GLY A 229 -16.25 23.72 -7.94
C GLY A 229 -16.86 22.33 -8.22
N SER A 230 -16.34 21.59 -9.19
CA SER A 230 -16.67 20.18 -9.47
C SER A 230 -15.59 19.17 -9.01
N LEU A 231 -14.33 19.60 -8.87
CA LEU A 231 -13.18 18.73 -8.61
C LEU A 231 -12.81 18.65 -7.12
N VAL A 232 -12.80 19.79 -6.42
CA VAL A 232 -12.55 19.90 -4.98
C VAL A 232 -13.67 20.73 -4.37
N GLN A 233 -14.40 20.14 -3.42
CA GLN A 233 -15.56 20.82 -2.85
C GLN A 233 -15.15 22.06 -2.03
N ARG A 234 -15.95 23.13 -2.14
CA ARG A 234 -15.64 24.45 -1.59
C ARG A 234 -15.43 24.44 -0.06
N ASP A 235 -16.24 23.71 0.70
CA ASP A 235 -16.09 23.66 2.15
C ASP A 235 -14.79 22.97 2.56
N ALA A 236 -14.33 21.98 1.79
CA ALA A 236 -13.01 21.38 2.00
C ALA A 236 -11.87 22.39 1.76
N ILE A 237 -11.97 23.21 0.71
CA ILE A 237 -11.00 24.30 0.43
C ILE A 237 -11.02 25.33 1.56
N ASP A 238 -12.21 25.76 1.98
CA ASP A 238 -12.39 26.76 3.04
C ASP A 238 -11.85 26.24 4.37
N LEU A 239 -12.10 24.97 4.69
CA LEU A 239 -11.55 24.31 5.87
C LEU A 239 -10.02 24.16 5.80
N GLY A 240 -9.49 23.72 4.65
CA GLY A 240 -8.05 23.60 4.41
C GLY A 240 -7.34 24.93 4.62
N GLN A 241 -7.84 26.02 4.03
CA GLN A 241 -7.31 27.35 4.25
C GLN A 241 -7.41 27.79 5.71
N ALA A 242 -8.57 27.60 6.36
CA ALA A 242 -8.78 28.04 7.73
C ALA A 242 -7.90 27.29 8.74
N ARG A 243 -7.57 26.02 8.46
CA ARG A 243 -6.77 25.15 9.33
C ARG A 243 -5.31 25.01 8.91
N GLY A 244 -4.91 25.59 7.77
CA GLY A 244 -3.55 25.49 7.25
C GLY A 244 -3.17 24.10 6.74
N VAL A 245 -4.13 23.38 6.15
CA VAL A 245 -3.92 22.05 5.55
C VAL A 245 -3.99 22.18 4.03
N GLU A 246 -2.84 22.05 3.35
CA GLU A 246 -2.77 22.07 1.89
C GLU A 246 -3.49 20.85 1.29
N ILE A 247 -4.12 21.03 0.12
CA ILE A 247 -4.86 19.97 -0.57
C ILE A 247 -4.11 19.56 -1.83
N GLU A 248 -3.63 18.33 -1.87
CA GLU A 248 -3.06 17.74 -3.07
C GLU A 248 -4.18 17.11 -3.92
N VAL A 249 -4.24 17.46 -5.20
CA VAL A 249 -5.12 16.79 -6.17
C VAL A 249 -4.27 15.98 -7.13
N ALA A 250 -4.47 14.66 -7.13
CA ALA A 250 -3.68 13.73 -7.93
C ALA A 250 -4.54 12.60 -8.50
N ALA A 251 -4.05 11.99 -9.58
CA ALA A 251 -4.65 10.77 -10.13
C ALA A 251 -3.98 9.51 -9.55
N LEU A 252 -4.70 8.38 -9.63
CA LEU A 252 -4.19 7.08 -9.18
C LEU A 252 -2.81 6.75 -9.78
N GLY A 253 -1.88 6.41 -8.88
CA GLY A 253 -0.48 6.11 -9.17
C GLY A 253 0.24 7.15 -10.01
N ARG A 254 -0.13 8.42 -9.87
CA ARG A 254 0.67 9.57 -10.28
C ARG A 254 1.37 10.13 -9.07
N ALA A 255 2.68 10.38 -9.16
CA ALA A 255 3.38 11.10 -8.10
C ALA A 255 3.05 12.60 -8.14
N ALA A 256 3.02 13.18 -9.35
CA ALA A 256 2.64 14.57 -9.56
C ALA A 256 1.21 14.85 -9.08
N ALA A 257 1.05 15.98 -8.40
CA ALA A 257 -0.21 16.51 -7.91
C ALA A 257 -0.25 18.02 -8.17
N THR A 258 -1.44 18.61 -8.17
CA THR A 258 -1.56 20.05 -7.90
C THR A 258 -1.66 20.27 -6.40
N VAL A 259 -0.81 21.12 -5.84
CA VAL A 259 -0.92 21.54 -4.44
C VAL A 259 -1.77 22.82 -4.36
N VAL A 260 -2.90 22.75 -3.69
CA VAL A 260 -3.73 23.92 -3.37
C VAL A 260 -3.29 24.49 -2.02
N GLY A 261 -2.87 25.76 -2.02
CA GLY A 261 -2.29 26.43 -0.86
C GLY A 261 -2.24 27.95 -1.00
N ASP A 262 -1.31 28.58 -0.26
CA ASP A 262 -1.11 30.04 -0.30
C ASP A 262 -0.30 30.50 -1.52
N ALA A 263 0.43 29.58 -2.16
CA ALA A 263 1.26 29.84 -3.33
C ALA A 263 0.54 29.46 -4.64
N GLU A 264 0.92 30.13 -5.72
CA GLU A 264 0.42 29.84 -7.06
C GLU A 264 1.55 29.95 -8.08
N ASP A 265 1.63 28.96 -8.96
CA ASP A 265 2.52 28.95 -10.11
C ASP A 265 1.72 29.25 -11.39
N ALA A 266 2.38 29.78 -12.42
CA ALA A 266 1.74 29.95 -13.72
C ALA A 266 1.38 28.57 -14.30
N PRO A 267 0.14 28.37 -14.80
CA PRO A 267 -0.25 27.09 -15.35
C PRO A 267 0.51 26.80 -16.64
N HIS A 268 0.82 25.54 -16.89
CA HIS A 268 1.65 25.11 -18.01
C HIS A 268 0.98 23.93 -18.74
N PRO A 269 1.37 23.64 -20.00
CA PRO A 269 0.85 22.46 -20.69
C PRO A 269 1.10 21.19 -19.86
N ALA A 270 0.08 20.35 -19.70
CA ALA A 270 0.26 19.06 -19.07
C ALA A 270 1.24 18.22 -19.88
N LYS A 271 2.18 17.55 -19.20
CA LYS A 271 3.09 16.63 -19.88
C LYS A 271 2.28 15.41 -20.33
N PRO A 272 2.22 15.11 -21.65
CA PRO A 272 1.50 13.94 -22.11
C PRO A 272 2.12 12.70 -21.50
N TYR A 273 1.27 11.85 -20.91
CA TYR A 273 1.75 10.59 -20.37
C TYR A 273 1.99 9.60 -21.50
N GLN A 274 3.24 9.17 -21.65
CA GLN A 274 3.57 8.06 -22.55
C GLN A 274 3.48 6.74 -21.77
N PRO A 275 2.69 5.76 -22.25
CA PRO A 275 2.62 4.44 -21.65
C PRO A 275 4.01 3.82 -21.50
N VAL A 276 4.26 3.26 -20.32
CA VAL A 276 5.51 2.56 -20.05
C VAL A 276 5.40 1.16 -20.66
N ARG A 277 6.18 0.94 -21.71
CA ARG A 277 6.35 -0.37 -22.36
C ARG A 277 6.96 -1.38 -21.38
N VAL A 278 6.23 -2.44 -21.07
CA VAL A 278 6.64 -3.51 -20.15
C VAL A 278 6.62 -4.86 -20.85
N ALA A 279 7.64 -5.68 -20.58
CA ALA A 279 7.63 -7.09 -20.95
C ALA A 279 7.51 -7.96 -19.70
N VAL A 280 6.75 -9.05 -19.77
CA VAL A 280 6.53 -9.95 -18.62
C VAL A 280 7.13 -11.32 -18.92
N ALA A 281 8.03 -11.79 -18.08
CA ALA A 281 8.58 -13.14 -18.17
C ALA A 281 7.94 -14.03 -17.11
N GLY A 282 7.22 -15.05 -17.57
CA GLY A 282 6.37 -15.90 -16.74
C GLY A 282 4.92 -15.42 -16.72
N ALA A 283 3.99 -16.33 -17.00
CA ALA A 283 2.54 -16.10 -16.99
C ALA A 283 1.82 -17.07 -16.04
N GLY A 284 2.50 -17.47 -14.97
CA GLY A 284 1.99 -18.38 -13.95
C GLY A 284 1.10 -17.68 -12.93
N VAL A 285 1.23 -18.05 -11.65
CA VAL A 285 0.43 -17.46 -10.57
C VAL A 285 0.67 -15.95 -10.46
N VAL A 286 1.92 -15.53 -10.23
CA VAL A 286 2.31 -14.12 -10.07
C VAL A 286 2.19 -13.37 -11.40
N GLY A 287 2.84 -13.87 -12.46
CA GLY A 287 2.80 -13.24 -13.79
C GLY A 287 1.39 -13.06 -14.36
N GLY A 288 0.48 -14.02 -14.16
CA GLY A 288 -0.93 -13.86 -14.52
C GLY A 288 -1.65 -12.80 -13.69
N GLY A 289 -1.27 -12.63 -12.42
CA GLY A 289 -1.74 -11.52 -11.57
C GLY A 289 -1.28 -10.16 -12.10
N LEU A 290 -0.03 -10.04 -12.54
CA LEU A 290 0.52 -8.84 -13.17
C LEU A 290 -0.25 -8.50 -14.45
N LEU A 291 -0.40 -9.47 -15.35
CA LEU A 291 -1.08 -9.27 -16.64
C LEU A 291 -2.56 -8.85 -16.47
N LYS A 292 -3.28 -9.40 -15.48
CA LYS A 292 -4.65 -8.97 -15.14
C LYS A 292 -4.75 -7.47 -14.79
N ARG A 293 -3.69 -6.90 -14.22
CA ARG A 293 -3.62 -5.46 -13.87
C ARG A 293 -3.11 -4.63 -15.04
N LEU A 294 -1.96 -5.00 -15.60
CA LEU A 294 -1.25 -4.22 -16.61
C LEU A 294 -2.03 -4.08 -17.92
N LEU A 295 -2.72 -5.14 -18.37
CA LEU A 295 -3.45 -5.11 -19.65
C LEU A 295 -4.65 -4.15 -19.66
N ASN A 296 -5.17 -3.80 -18.48
CA ASN A 296 -6.31 -2.89 -18.32
C ASN A 296 -5.88 -1.51 -17.82
N ASP A 297 -4.58 -1.27 -17.68
CA ASP A 297 -4.05 -0.03 -17.14
C ASP A 297 -3.41 0.79 -18.28
N PRO A 298 -4.01 1.94 -18.66
CA PRO A 298 -3.50 2.77 -19.76
C PRO A 298 -2.12 3.35 -19.46
N ARG A 299 -1.63 3.23 -18.22
CA ARG A 299 -0.29 3.63 -17.85
C ARG A 299 0.80 2.73 -18.46
N PHE A 300 0.44 1.51 -18.85
CA PHE A 300 1.39 0.50 -19.30
C PHE A 300 1.01 -0.05 -20.67
N GLU A 301 2.01 -0.37 -21.47
CA GLU A 301 1.86 -1.10 -22.73
C GLU A 301 2.56 -2.44 -22.57
N VAL A 302 1.81 -3.55 -22.51
CA VAL A 302 2.42 -4.88 -22.46
C VAL A 302 2.88 -5.25 -23.87
N VAL A 303 4.19 -5.37 -24.08
CA VAL A 303 4.78 -5.53 -25.42
C VAL A 303 5.19 -6.95 -25.75
N SER A 304 5.42 -7.79 -24.74
CA SER A 304 5.76 -9.20 -24.91
C SER A 304 5.57 -9.96 -23.60
N VAL A 305 5.21 -11.25 -23.71
CA VAL A 305 5.03 -12.16 -22.58
C VAL A 305 5.80 -13.46 -22.84
N LEU A 306 6.92 -13.67 -22.13
CA LEU A 306 7.74 -14.87 -22.27
C LEU A 306 7.17 -16.04 -21.45
N VAL A 307 6.93 -17.16 -22.10
CA VAL A 307 6.32 -18.37 -21.54
C VAL A 307 6.91 -19.62 -22.19
N ARG A 308 6.88 -20.76 -21.51
CA ARG A 308 7.31 -22.05 -22.11
C ARG A 308 6.41 -22.50 -23.26
N ASP A 309 5.10 -22.29 -23.11
CA ASP A 309 4.08 -22.67 -24.09
C ASP A 309 3.14 -21.48 -24.35
N PRO A 310 3.28 -20.79 -25.51
CA PRO A 310 2.39 -19.72 -25.91
C PRO A 310 0.92 -20.14 -26.03
N ALA A 311 0.66 -21.38 -26.47
CA ALA A 311 -0.70 -21.89 -26.73
C ALA A 311 -1.42 -22.38 -25.47
N LYS A 312 -0.71 -22.51 -24.34
CA LYS A 312 -1.31 -22.94 -23.06
C LYS A 312 -2.49 -22.04 -22.65
N PRO A 313 -3.67 -22.58 -22.36
CA PRO A 313 -4.80 -21.81 -21.83
C PRO A 313 -4.47 -21.15 -20.50
N ARG A 314 -5.00 -19.93 -20.28
CA ARG A 314 -4.76 -19.10 -19.09
C ARG A 314 -6.08 -18.61 -18.50
N ASP A 315 -6.06 -18.30 -17.20
CA ASP A 315 -7.23 -17.81 -16.45
C ASP A 315 -7.44 -16.28 -16.59
N PHE A 316 -6.91 -15.69 -17.67
CA PHE A 316 -7.02 -14.27 -18.01
C PHE A 316 -6.98 -14.06 -19.52
N ALA A 317 -7.58 -12.96 -19.97
CA ALA A 317 -7.51 -12.52 -21.35
C ALA A 317 -6.16 -11.83 -21.61
N CYS A 318 -5.47 -12.24 -22.68
CA CYS A 318 -4.25 -11.61 -23.18
C CYS A 318 -4.17 -11.90 -24.69
N PRO A 319 -3.86 -10.90 -25.53
CA PRO A 319 -3.67 -11.12 -26.97
C PRO A 319 -2.61 -12.21 -27.23
N ALA A 320 -2.91 -13.13 -28.14
CA ALA A 320 -2.09 -14.32 -28.38
C ALA A 320 -0.72 -13.95 -28.96
N GLU A 321 -0.67 -12.88 -29.75
CA GLU A 321 0.51 -12.32 -30.39
C GLU A 321 1.55 -11.77 -29.43
N LEU A 322 1.19 -11.50 -28.17
CA LEU A 322 2.15 -11.06 -27.16
C LEU A 322 2.99 -12.21 -26.63
N PHE A 323 2.51 -13.45 -26.72
CA PHE A 323 3.21 -14.60 -26.15
C PHE A 323 4.37 -15.06 -27.05
N THR A 324 5.54 -15.23 -26.44
CA THR A 324 6.71 -15.83 -27.07
C THR A 324 7.34 -16.90 -26.17
N ALA A 325 8.05 -17.85 -26.78
CA ALA A 325 8.90 -18.81 -26.08
C ALA A 325 10.39 -18.46 -26.12
N ALA A 326 10.77 -17.38 -26.83
CA ALA A 326 12.15 -16.97 -26.99
C ALA A 326 12.46 -15.70 -26.21
N GLN A 327 13.50 -15.75 -25.39
CA GLN A 327 14.02 -14.59 -24.66
C GLN A 327 14.44 -13.45 -25.61
N ASP A 328 15.03 -13.80 -26.76
CA ASP A 328 15.47 -12.80 -27.74
C ASP A 328 14.30 -12.00 -28.31
N ASP A 329 13.16 -12.62 -28.57
CA ASP A 329 11.94 -11.93 -29.02
C ASP A 329 11.41 -10.97 -27.96
N LEU A 330 11.43 -11.40 -26.69
CA LEU A 330 11.01 -10.56 -25.57
C LEU A 330 11.87 -9.29 -25.49
N LEU A 331 13.19 -9.40 -25.60
CA LEU A 331 14.09 -8.25 -25.57
C LEU A 331 14.02 -7.42 -26.86
N ALA A 332 13.81 -8.06 -28.02
CA ALA A 332 13.63 -7.40 -29.31
C ALA A 332 12.35 -6.54 -29.38
N SER A 333 11.37 -6.80 -28.52
CA SER A 333 10.19 -5.94 -28.35
C SER A 333 10.51 -4.55 -27.77
N LYS A 334 11.76 -4.31 -27.33
CA LYS A 334 12.28 -3.04 -26.78
C LYS A 334 11.53 -2.53 -25.54
N PRO A 335 11.23 -3.36 -24.53
CA PRO A 335 10.53 -2.88 -23.34
C PRO A 335 11.37 -1.83 -22.61
N HIS A 336 10.73 -0.93 -21.87
CA HIS A 336 11.44 -0.05 -20.93
C HIS A 336 11.78 -0.80 -19.64
N VAL A 337 10.88 -1.69 -19.20
CA VAL A 337 11.01 -2.48 -17.97
C VAL A 337 10.69 -3.95 -18.25
N VAL A 338 11.52 -4.86 -17.77
CA VAL A 338 11.24 -6.31 -17.76
C VAL A 338 10.74 -6.71 -16.38
N LEU A 339 9.55 -7.31 -16.32
CA LEU A 339 8.97 -7.89 -15.12
C LEU A 339 9.23 -9.39 -15.14
N GLU A 340 10.15 -9.87 -14.31
CA GLU A 340 10.58 -11.26 -14.26
C GLU A 340 9.88 -12.00 -13.10
N ALA A 341 9.12 -13.04 -13.44
CA ALA A 341 8.33 -13.86 -12.53
C ALA A 341 8.36 -15.33 -12.96
N MET A 342 9.50 -15.79 -13.48
CA MET A 342 9.71 -17.20 -13.83
C MET A 342 9.96 -18.02 -12.56
N SER A 343 9.76 -19.33 -12.66
CA SER A 343 10.03 -20.28 -11.56
C SER A 343 11.47 -20.79 -11.55
N GLU A 344 12.19 -20.68 -12.68
CA GLU A 344 13.52 -21.27 -12.85
C GLU A 344 14.60 -20.23 -12.50
N GLY A 345 15.43 -20.52 -11.50
CA GLY A 345 16.45 -19.59 -11.01
C GLY A 345 17.49 -19.19 -12.06
N GLN A 346 18.12 -20.16 -12.74
CA GLN A 346 19.18 -19.88 -13.71
C GLN A 346 18.65 -19.12 -14.93
N ALA A 347 17.53 -19.57 -15.51
CA ALA A 347 16.93 -18.91 -16.66
C ALA A 347 16.46 -17.49 -16.32
N GLY A 348 15.88 -17.29 -15.12
CA GLY A 348 15.53 -15.96 -14.62
C GLY A 348 16.77 -15.07 -14.47
N HIS A 349 17.85 -15.59 -13.90
CA HIS A 349 19.10 -14.85 -13.72
C HIS A 349 19.71 -14.41 -15.06
N ASP A 350 19.77 -15.32 -16.03
CA ASP A 350 20.29 -15.03 -17.37
C ASP A 350 19.44 -13.99 -18.10
N LEU A 351 18.11 -14.02 -17.95
CA LEU A 351 17.22 -13.00 -18.48
C LEU A 351 17.46 -11.63 -17.82
N ILE A 352 17.53 -11.57 -16.48
CA ILE A 352 17.77 -10.33 -15.73
C ILE A 352 19.08 -9.71 -16.21
N ARG A 353 20.15 -10.50 -16.26
CA ARG A 353 21.47 -10.03 -16.72
C ARG A 353 21.42 -9.51 -18.16
N ALA A 354 20.79 -10.25 -19.07
CA ALA A 354 20.65 -9.83 -20.47
C ALA A 354 19.83 -8.54 -20.65
N ALA A 355 18.83 -8.30 -19.81
CA ALA A 355 18.04 -7.07 -19.82
C ALA A 355 18.85 -5.88 -19.27
N LEU A 356 19.53 -6.06 -18.15
CA LEU A 356 20.36 -5.01 -17.53
C LEU A 356 21.55 -4.62 -18.42
N ASP A 357 22.18 -5.57 -19.11
CA ASP A 357 23.27 -5.32 -20.09
C ASP A 357 22.82 -4.45 -21.26
N LYS A 358 21.53 -4.51 -21.61
CA LYS A 358 20.90 -3.63 -22.62
C LYS A 358 20.43 -2.28 -22.04
N GLY A 359 20.68 -2.01 -20.76
CA GLY A 359 20.23 -0.80 -20.07
C GLY A 359 18.72 -0.76 -19.78
N LEU A 360 18.05 -1.92 -19.74
CA LEU A 360 16.63 -2.02 -19.43
C LEU A 360 16.43 -2.13 -17.92
N ASP A 361 15.44 -1.43 -17.37
CA ASP A 361 15.10 -1.61 -15.96
C ASP A 361 14.47 -3.00 -15.74
N VAL A 362 14.69 -3.61 -14.57
CA VAL A 362 14.18 -4.94 -14.24
C VAL A 362 13.52 -4.94 -12.87
N VAL A 363 12.35 -5.57 -12.80
CA VAL A 363 11.68 -5.93 -11.54
C VAL A 363 11.55 -7.45 -11.48
N SER A 364 12.03 -8.10 -10.43
CA SER A 364 11.98 -9.57 -10.30
C SER A 364 11.24 -10.02 -9.05
N ALA A 365 10.40 -11.04 -9.20
CA ALA A 365 9.83 -11.82 -8.09
C ALA A 365 10.60 -13.13 -7.83
N ASN A 366 11.61 -13.44 -8.63
CA ASN A 366 12.31 -14.72 -8.59
C ASN A 366 13.50 -14.68 -7.63
N LYS A 367 13.24 -15.09 -6.40
CA LYS A 367 14.26 -15.19 -5.34
C LYS A 367 15.47 -16.03 -5.75
N GLN A 368 15.24 -17.15 -6.45
CA GLN A 368 16.34 -18.03 -6.87
C GLN A 368 17.25 -17.32 -7.88
N ALA A 369 16.67 -16.58 -8.83
CA ALA A 369 17.44 -15.82 -9.82
C ALA A 369 18.30 -14.71 -9.18
N ILE A 370 17.71 -13.94 -8.26
CA ILE A 370 18.41 -12.85 -7.57
C ILE A 370 19.51 -13.38 -6.65
N SER A 371 19.30 -14.53 -5.99
CA SER A 371 20.24 -15.07 -5.00
C SER A 371 21.52 -15.67 -5.60
N ILE A 372 21.57 -15.90 -6.93
CA ILE A 372 22.75 -16.48 -7.60
C ILE A 372 23.95 -15.53 -7.52
N ASP A 373 23.74 -14.25 -7.87
CA ASP A 373 24.78 -13.21 -7.84
C ASP A 373 24.14 -11.82 -7.68
N PRO A 374 23.64 -11.49 -6.48
CA PRO A 374 22.99 -10.20 -6.24
C PRO A 374 23.95 -9.02 -6.41
N ALA A 375 25.24 -9.21 -6.13
CA ALA A 375 26.26 -8.18 -6.27
C ALA A 375 26.50 -7.86 -7.76
N GLY A 376 26.78 -8.88 -8.59
CA GLY A 376 27.01 -8.67 -10.02
C GLY A 376 25.78 -8.14 -10.76
N LEU A 377 24.57 -8.52 -10.35
CA LEU A 377 23.34 -7.94 -10.90
C LEU A 377 23.21 -6.44 -10.58
N ASN A 378 23.53 -6.02 -9.35
CA ASN A 378 23.51 -4.61 -8.96
C ASN A 378 24.62 -3.81 -9.64
N ASP A 379 25.84 -4.36 -9.71
CA ASP A 379 26.96 -3.73 -10.40
C ASP A 379 26.65 -3.52 -11.89
N LEU A 380 26.00 -4.49 -12.53
CA LEU A 380 25.56 -4.38 -13.92
C LEU A 380 24.50 -3.30 -14.10
N ALA A 381 23.48 -3.27 -13.23
CA ALA A 381 22.45 -2.24 -13.26
C ALA A 381 23.06 -0.84 -13.12
N TRP A 382 23.98 -0.67 -12.17
CA TRP A 382 24.71 0.58 -11.95
C TRP A 382 25.57 0.96 -13.15
N GLY A 383 26.28 0.00 -13.74
CA GLY A 383 27.16 0.23 -14.88
C GLY A 383 26.44 0.70 -16.15
N THR A 384 25.17 0.30 -16.34
CA THR A 384 24.36 0.69 -17.50
C THR A 384 23.39 1.83 -17.22
N GLY A 385 23.25 2.25 -15.96
CA GLY A 385 22.24 3.23 -15.52
C GLY A 385 20.82 2.67 -15.45
N ALA A 386 20.67 1.35 -15.59
CA ALA A 386 19.42 0.62 -15.36
C ALA A 386 19.13 0.48 -13.86
N ARG A 387 17.89 0.12 -13.54
CA ARG A 387 17.46 -0.18 -12.17
C ARG A 387 17.12 -1.65 -12.04
N LEU A 388 17.43 -2.20 -10.88
CA LEU A 388 17.01 -3.52 -10.46
C LEU A 388 16.21 -3.41 -9.17
N ALA A 389 14.99 -3.93 -9.18
CA ALA A 389 14.13 -4.05 -8.01
C ALA A 389 13.65 -5.49 -7.84
N TYR A 390 13.50 -5.95 -6.59
CA TYR A 390 13.17 -7.35 -6.30
C TYR A 390 12.46 -7.52 -4.95
N SER A 391 11.62 -6.57 -4.57
CA SER A 391 10.97 -6.59 -3.25
C SER A 391 10.06 -7.81 -3.08
N ALA A 392 9.42 -8.23 -4.16
CA ALA A 392 8.61 -9.44 -4.24
C ALA A 392 9.40 -10.74 -3.97
N ALA A 393 10.72 -10.76 -4.22
CA ALA A 393 11.56 -11.94 -4.02
C ALA A 393 11.81 -12.29 -2.55
N VAL A 394 11.69 -11.30 -1.64
CA VAL A 394 11.95 -11.48 -0.21
C VAL A 394 10.66 -11.40 0.60
N GLY A 395 9.90 -10.32 0.42
CA GLY A 395 8.79 -9.97 1.30
C GLY A 395 7.43 -10.50 0.87
N GLY A 396 7.30 -11.06 -0.35
CA GLY A 396 5.98 -11.26 -0.95
C GLY A 396 5.29 -9.90 -1.07
N GLY A 397 4.22 -9.68 -0.29
CA GLY A 397 3.56 -8.37 -0.14
C GLY A 397 4.08 -7.53 1.03
N SER A 398 4.93 -8.04 1.91
CA SER A 398 5.52 -7.26 3.01
C SER A 398 6.67 -6.36 2.50
N PRO A 399 6.73 -5.07 2.86
CA PRO A 399 7.73 -4.11 2.36
C PRO A 399 9.09 -4.24 3.08
N MET A 400 9.67 -5.43 3.07
CA MET A 400 10.88 -5.75 3.86
C MET A 400 12.12 -5.01 3.36
N ILE A 401 12.35 -5.02 2.04
CA ILE A 401 13.50 -4.35 1.44
C ILE A 401 13.38 -2.83 1.63
N GLU A 402 12.18 -2.29 1.46
CA GLU A 402 11.90 -0.86 1.66
C GLU A 402 12.16 -0.45 3.10
N THR A 403 11.70 -1.24 4.07
CA THR A 403 11.91 -0.99 5.50
C THR A 403 13.41 -0.99 5.85
N LEU A 404 14.19 -1.91 5.30
CA LEU A 404 15.65 -1.91 5.44
C LEU A 404 16.28 -0.67 4.82
N ARG A 405 15.88 -0.30 3.59
CA ARG A 405 16.41 0.86 2.89
C ARG A 405 16.07 2.16 3.64
N LEU A 406 14.88 2.28 4.22
CA LEU A 406 14.51 3.40 5.09
C LEU A 406 15.39 3.48 6.33
N ALA A 407 15.65 2.35 6.99
CA ALA A 407 16.57 2.30 8.14
C ALA A 407 17.99 2.73 7.75
N ARG A 408 18.50 2.19 6.63
CA ARG A 408 19.85 2.47 6.10
C ARG A 408 20.01 3.93 5.66
N ALA A 409 18.96 4.52 5.10
CA ALA A 409 18.94 5.95 4.75
C ALA A 409 18.94 6.86 5.99
N ALA A 410 18.42 6.38 7.12
CA ALA A 410 18.44 7.08 8.40
C ALA A 410 19.78 6.97 9.14
N GLY A 411 20.61 5.96 8.86
CA GLY A 411 21.93 5.75 9.46
C GLY A 411 22.40 4.30 9.38
N PRO A 412 23.55 3.97 9.99
CA PRO A 412 24.07 2.60 10.02
C PRO A 412 23.13 1.61 10.71
N VAL A 413 22.89 0.47 10.08
CA VAL A 413 22.09 -0.63 10.63
C VAL A 413 22.95 -1.46 11.58
N ALA A 414 22.39 -1.84 12.73
CA ALA A 414 22.99 -2.72 13.72
C ALA A 414 22.61 -4.20 13.48
N GLY A 415 21.40 -4.45 12.98
CA GLY A 415 20.90 -5.79 12.73
C GLY A 415 19.44 -5.82 12.32
N PHE A 416 18.93 -7.02 12.05
CA PHE A 416 17.51 -7.27 11.87
C PHE A 416 17.13 -8.66 12.37
N GLU A 417 15.83 -8.82 12.64
CA GLU A 417 15.14 -10.07 12.95
C GLU A 417 13.88 -10.16 12.09
N ALA A 418 13.51 -11.35 11.63
CA ALA A 418 12.38 -11.53 10.75
C ALA A 418 11.73 -12.91 10.86
N VAL A 419 10.40 -12.94 10.70
CA VAL A 419 9.62 -14.14 10.37
C VAL A 419 9.42 -14.15 8.86
N LEU A 420 9.95 -15.17 8.19
CA LEU A 420 10.12 -15.18 6.73
C LEU A 420 9.39 -16.32 6.00
N ASN A 421 8.91 -17.33 6.74
CA ASN A 421 8.37 -18.56 6.16
C ASN A 421 6.93 -18.83 6.65
N GLY A 422 5.96 -18.68 5.76
CA GLY A 422 4.55 -18.91 6.04
C GLY A 422 4.20 -20.38 6.30
N THR A 423 4.85 -21.33 5.62
CA THR A 423 4.66 -22.77 5.81
C THR A 423 5.03 -23.18 7.23
N VAL A 424 6.24 -22.82 7.67
CA VAL A 424 6.74 -23.10 9.02
C VAL A 424 5.87 -22.38 10.06
N ASN A 425 5.47 -21.12 9.81
CA ASN A 425 4.63 -20.39 10.76
C ASN A 425 3.26 -21.05 10.97
N PHE A 426 2.60 -21.45 9.87
CA PHE A 426 1.31 -22.15 9.94
C PHE A 426 1.43 -23.47 10.71
N MET A 427 2.49 -24.23 10.47
CA MET A 427 2.73 -25.47 11.20
C MET A 427 2.98 -25.23 12.68
N LEU A 428 3.80 -24.23 13.05
CA LEU A 428 4.04 -23.87 14.45
C LEU A 428 2.75 -23.45 15.18
N GLU A 429 1.82 -22.76 14.51
CA GLU A 429 0.51 -22.44 15.07
C GLU A 429 -0.34 -23.69 15.37
N ARG A 430 -0.43 -24.63 14.42
CA ARG A 430 -1.16 -25.90 14.61
C ARG A 430 -0.54 -26.78 15.70
N LEU A 431 0.79 -26.88 15.73
CA LEU A 431 1.52 -27.61 16.77
C LEU A 431 1.29 -27.01 18.16
N ALA A 432 1.19 -25.67 18.27
CA ALA A 432 0.87 -24.99 19.53
C ALA A 432 -0.59 -25.21 19.98
N GLU A 433 -1.50 -25.52 19.05
CA GLU A 433 -2.88 -25.91 19.33
C GLU A 433 -3.00 -27.40 19.77
N GLY A 434 -1.93 -28.17 19.58
CA GLY A 434 -1.82 -29.56 20.03
C GLY A 434 -1.89 -30.60 18.91
N ASP A 435 -1.89 -30.19 17.64
CA ASP A 435 -1.86 -31.11 16.51
C ASP A 435 -0.53 -31.90 16.47
N ALA A 436 -0.58 -33.12 15.94
CA ALA A 436 0.63 -33.88 15.62
C ALA A 436 1.35 -33.27 14.40
N PHE A 437 2.65 -33.53 14.27
CA PHE A 437 3.46 -32.99 13.18
C PHE A 437 2.90 -33.33 11.79
N ASP A 438 2.52 -34.59 11.57
CA ASP A 438 1.98 -35.06 10.29
C ASP A 438 0.61 -34.43 9.98
N ASP A 439 -0.21 -34.19 11.00
CA ASP A 439 -1.50 -33.52 10.86
C ASP A 439 -1.31 -32.04 10.51
N ALA A 440 -0.39 -31.35 11.19
CA ALA A 440 -0.04 -29.96 10.92
C ALA A 440 0.53 -29.80 9.50
N LEU A 441 1.40 -30.71 9.05
CA LEU A 441 1.93 -30.70 7.69
C LEU A 441 0.84 -30.98 6.66
N SER A 442 -0.05 -31.93 6.93
CA SER A 442 -1.20 -32.23 6.07
C SER A 442 -2.14 -31.04 5.96
N ALA A 443 -2.41 -30.34 7.07
CA ALA A 443 -3.19 -29.12 7.09
C ALA A 443 -2.51 -27.99 6.29
N ALA A 444 -1.19 -27.84 6.40
CA ALA A 444 -0.43 -26.86 5.63
C ALA A 444 -0.53 -27.14 4.11
N ARG A 445 -0.44 -28.40 3.69
CA ARG A 445 -0.66 -28.80 2.28
C ARG A 445 -2.09 -28.53 1.82
N ALA A 446 -3.08 -28.89 2.63
CA ALA A 446 -4.49 -28.68 2.32
C ALA A 446 -4.85 -27.18 2.20
N ALA A 447 -4.21 -26.34 3.02
CA ALA A 447 -4.32 -24.88 2.96
C ALA A 447 -3.49 -24.26 1.81
N GLY A 448 -2.68 -25.05 1.10
CA GLY A 448 -1.84 -24.60 -0.01
C GLY A 448 -0.58 -23.84 0.41
N PHE A 449 -0.15 -23.99 1.66
CA PHE A 449 1.10 -23.40 2.16
C PHE A 449 2.31 -24.28 1.88
N ALA A 450 2.18 -25.60 2.06
CA ALA A 450 3.25 -26.55 1.79
C ALA A 450 3.09 -27.23 0.43
N GLU A 451 4.19 -27.40 -0.29
CA GLU A 451 4.24 -28.23 -1.50
C GLU A 451 4.28 -29.74 -1.16
N GLU A 452 4.32 -30.60 -2.18
CA GLU A 452 4.51 -32.03 -2.00
C GLU A 452 5.84 -32.33 -1.30
N ASP A 453 6.90 -31.61 -1.68
CA ASP A 453 8.20 -31.60 -1.01
C ASP A 453 8.42 -30.28 -0.24
N PRO A 454 8.20 -30.25 1.09
CA PRO A 454 8.39 -29.06 1.93
C PRO A 454 9.81 -28.93 2.50
N SER A 455 10.79 -29.75 2.07
CA SER A 455 12.12 -29.78 2.70
C SER A 455 12.80 -28.41 2.76
N SER A 456 12.71 -27.61 1.69
CA SER A 456 13.30 -26.26 1.68
C SER A 456 12.71 -25.33 2.75
N ASP A 457 11.45 -25.53 3.11
CA ASP A 457 10.79 -24.75 4.16
C ASP A 457 11.20 -25.26 5.55
N LEU A 458 11.05 -26.57 5.77
CA LEU A 458 11.27 -27.20 7.08
C LEU A 458 12.73 -27.16 7.52
N GLU A 459 13.68 -27.33 6.59
CA GLU A 459 15.12 -27.25 6.87
C GLU A 459 15.61 -25.79 7.01
N GLY A 460 14.74 -24.81 6.78
CA GLY A 460 15.06 -23.38 6.91
C GLY A 460 15.84 -22.80 5.72
N LEU A 461 16.01 -23.54 4.62
CA LEU A 461 16.73 -23.08 3.42
C LEU A 461 16.03 -21.89 2.74
N ASP A 462 14.69 -21.87 2.72
CA ASP A 462 13.90 -20.75 2.19
C ASP A 462 14.19 -19.45 2.97
N SER A 463 14.13 -19.54 4.31
CA SER A 463 14.42 -18.47 5.26
C SER A 463 15.88 -18.03 5.15
N ALA A 464 16.82 -18.97 5.01
CA ALA A 464 18.24 -18.67 4.85
C ALA A 464 18.53 -17.82 3.61
N ALA A 465 17.93 -18.16 2.47
CA ALA A 465 18.06 -17.39 1.24
C ALA A 465 17.54 -15.95 1.42
N LYS A 466 16.39 -15.79 2.09
CA LYS A 466 15.82 -14.46 2.40
C LYS A 466 16.71 -13.68 3.38
N VAL A 467 17.25 -14.30 4.42
CA VAL A 467 18.20 -13.67 5.36
C VAL A 467 19.46 -13.20 4.63
N ARG A 468 19.99 -13.98 3.68
CA ARG A 468 21.16 -13.56 2.88
C ARG A 468 20.87 -12.33 2.04
N LEU A 469 19.71 -12.27 1.38
CA LEU A 469 19.29 -11.08 0.61
C LEU A 469 19.06 -9.86 1.51
N LEU A 470 18.39 -10.03 2.65
CA LEU A 470 18.19 -8.96 3.64
C LEU A 470 19.52 -8.46 4.21
N ALA A 471 20.47 -9.36 4.49
CA ALA A 471 21.82 -9.00 4.94
C ALA A 471 22.60 -8.23 3.86
N TYR A 472 22.51 -8.66 2.60
CA TYR A 472 23.08 -7.93 1.49
C TYR A 472 22.48 -6.52 1.37
N GLU A 473 21.15 -6.38 1.49
CA GLU A 473 20.51 -5.06 1.53
C GLU A 473 20.91 -4.22 2.76
N ALA A 474 21.08 -4.84 3.93
CA ALA A 474 21.42 -4.12 5.15
C ALA A 474 22.90 -3.66 5.19
N PHE A 475 23.82 -4.51 4.71
CA PHE A 475 25.25 -4.42 4.97
C PHE A 475 26.13 -4.38 3.71
N GLY A 476 25.57 -4.63 2.53
CA GLY A 476 26.31 -4.71 1.26
C GLY A 476 27.02 -6.05 1.01
N GLU A 477 26.91 -6.99 1.94
CA GLU A 477 27.49 -8.33 1.83
C GLU A 477 26.59 -9.38 2.49
N ALA A 478 26.70 -10.63 2.05
CA ALA A 478 26.00 -11.76 2.65
C ALA A 478 26.86 -12.41 3.76
N PRO A 479 26.24 -12.96 4.81
CA PRO A 479 26.97 -13.67 5.86
C PRO A 479 27.64 -14.93 5.29
N GLN A 480 28.86 -15.22 5.75
CA GLN A 480 29.59 -16.44 5.38
C GLN A 480 28.91 -17.67 6.01
N ASP A 481 28.76 -17.64 7.33
CA ASP A 481 28.10 -18.67 8.12
C ASP A 481 26.67 -18.27 8.45
N LEU A 482 25.74 -19.21 8.29
CA LEU A 482 24.32 -19.03 8.59
C LEU A 482 23.76 -20.37 9.10
N PRO A 483 23.89 -20.66 10.40
CA PRO A 483 23.34 -21.87 11.01
C PRO A 483 21.83 -21.93 10.87
N LEU A 484 21.31 -23.14 10.65
CA LEU A 484 19.89 -23.41 10.43
C LEU A 484 19.39 -24.38 11.48
N GLU A 485 18.28 -24.02 12.12
CA GLU A 485 17.47 -24.91 12.93
C GLU A 485 16.24 -25.34 12.14
N ALA A 486 16.14 -26.64 11.89
CA ALA A 486 15.03 -27.23 11.16
C ALA A 486 13.80 -27.42 12.08
N LEU A 487 12.60 -27.26 11.52
CA LEU A 487 11.37 -27.71 12.15
C LEU A 487 11.20 -29.21 11.93
N SER A 488 11.40 -29.99 12.98
CA SER A 488 11.29 -31.45 12.97
C SER A 488 10.24 -31.96 13.96
N PRO A 489 9.79 -33.23 13.84
CA PRO A 489 8.84 -33.83 14.80
C PRO A 489 9.33 -33.84 16.24
N ASP A 490 10.65 -33.93 16.44
CA ASP A 490 11.29 -33.98 17.76
C ASP A 490 11.72 -32.58 18.26
N ALA A 491 11.39 -31.51 17.53
CA ALA A 491 11.75 -30.16 17.93
C ALA A 491 11.16 -29.85 19.32
N PRO A 492 11.94 -29.34 20.28
CA PRO A 492 11.49 -29.07 21.65
C PRO A 492 10.64 -27.78 21.68
N LEU A 493 9.47 -27.83 21.06
CA LEU A 493 8.56 -26.70 20.96
C LEU A 493 7.91 -26.46 22.33
N GLY A 494 8.09 -25.25 22.87
CA GLY A 494 7.32 -24.80 24.02
C GLY A 494 5.83 -24.80 23.71
N ARG A 495 4.97 -24.83 24.74
CA ARG A 495 3.52 -24.96 24.56
C ARG A 495 2.85 -23.81 23.80
N ARG A 496 3.47 -22.62 23.68
CA ARG A 496 2.95 -21.47 22.93
C ARG A 496 4.07 -20.55 22.44
N GLY A 497 3.83 -19.88 21.32
CA GLY A 497 4.59 -18.69 20.92
C GLY A 497 5.96 -18.96 20.31
N VAL A 498 6.20 -20.13 19.71
CA VAL A 498 7.44 -20.37 18.95
C VAL A 498 7.31 -19.80 17.53
N ARG A 499 8.37 -19.16 17.03
CA ARG A 499 8.50 -18.70 15.65
C ARG A 499 9.87 -19.09 15.09
N GLN A 500 9.95 -19.32 13.78
CA GLN A 500 11.24 -19.42 13.10
C GLN A 500 11.74 -18.00 12.78
N ILE A 501 12.79 -17.57 13.48
CA ILE A 501 13.39 -16.24 13.37
C ILE A 501 14.66 -16.34 12.52
N GLY A 502 14.65 -15.63 11.40
CA GLY A 502 15.86 -15.28 10.65
C GLY A 502 16.45 -13.98 11.20
N ALA A 503 17.72 -13.99 11.60
CA ALA A 503 18.38 -12.83 12.17
C ALA A 503 19.76 -12.61 11.56
N CYS A 504 20.19 -11.35 11.51
CA CYS A 504 21.55 -10.96 11.15
C CYS A 504 21.96 -9.70 11.91
N HIS A 505 23.10 -9.73 12.59
CA HIS A 505 23.64 -8.58 13.33
C HIS A 505 25.09 -8.32 12.94
N ALA A 506 25.44 -7.04 12.82
CA ALA A 506 26.83 -6.62 12.66
C ALA A 506 27.50 -6.52 14.04
N ARG A 507 28.48 -7.39 14.33
CA ARG A 507 29.25 -7.40 15.58
C ARG A 507 30.73 -7.56 15.32
N GLY A 508 31.54 -6.66 15.87
CA GLY A 508 33.01 -6.75 15.76
C GLY A 508 33.52 -6.78 14.33
N GLY A 509 32.83 -6.13 13.38
CA GLY A 509 33.17 -6.13 11.95
C GLY A 509 32.83 -7.43 11.21
N LYS A 510 32.00 -8.31 11.79
CA LYS A 510 31.47 -9.51 11.15
C LYS A 510 29.94 -9.53 11.17
N LEU A 511 29.34 -10.23 10.22
CA LEU A 511 27.91 -10.52 10.21
C LEU A 511 27.66 -11.85 10.91
N GLU A 512 26.93 -11.79 12.03
CA GLU A 512 26.42 -12.98 12.75
C GLU A 512 24.98 -13.22 12.30
N ALA A 513 24.75 -14.27 11.52
CA ALA A 513 23.42 -14.63 11.02
C ALA A 513 22.97 -16.00 11.53
N ARG A 514 21.65 -16.21 11.60
CA ARG A 514 21.03 -17.51 11.95
C ARG A 514 19.61 -17.61 11.45
N VAL A 515 19.11 -18.84 11.36
CA VAL A 515 17.67 -19.16 11.36
C VAL A 515 17.43 -20.12 12.52
N ALA A 516 16.62 -19.71 13.50
CA ALA A 516 16.41 -20.46 14.74
C ALA A 516 14.93 -20.50 15.14
N LEU A 517 14.51 -21.52 15.90
CA LEU A 517 13.19 -21.59 16.54
C LEU A 517 13.26 -20.89 17.89
N GLU A 518 12.56 -19.76 18.04
CA GLU A 518 12.63 -18.91 19.22
C GLU A 518 11.25 -18.77 19.89
N SER A 519 11.21 -18.78 21.22
CA SER A 519 10.00 -18.65 22.04
C SER A 519 9.93 -17.35 22.84
N ASP A 520 11.07 -16.70 23.07
CA ASP A 520 11.16 -15.37 23.67
C ASP A 520 11.11 -14.33 22.54
N LEU A 521 9.90 -13.86 22.22
CA LEU A 521 9.64 -13.07 21.03
C LEU A 521 9.26 -11.64 21.36
N ASP A 522 9.73 -10.72 20.52
CA ASP A 522 9.19 -9.37 20.47
C ASP A 522 7.68 -9.39 20.11
N PRO A 523 6.85 -8.47 20.67
CA PRO A 523 5.44 -8.36 20.32
C PRO A 523 5.14 -8.31 18.82
N VAL A 524 6.04 -7.72 18.02
CA VAL A 524 5.88 -7.66 16.56
C VAL A 524 5.78 -9.04 15.91
N PHE A 525 6.44 -10.06 16.48
CA PHE A 525 6.46 -11.44 15.98
C PHE A 525 5.45 -12.33 16.69
N HIS A 526 5.20 -12.09 17.97
CA HIS A 526 4.22 -12.84 18.76
C HIS A 526 2.81 -12.70 18.18
N ASP A 527 2.40 -11.49 17.80
CA ASP A 527 1.03 -11.20 17.36
C ASP A 527 0.78 -11.48 15.87
N LEU A 528 1.74 -12.12 15.19
CA LEU A 528 1.55 -12.56 13.81
C LEU A 528 0.54 -13.70 13.76
N LYS A 529 -0.47 -13.53 12.92
CA LYS A 529 -1.52 -14.52 12.64
C LYS A 529 -1.34 -15.11 11.25
N GLY A 530 -1.50 -16.42 11.12
CA GLY A 530 -1.56 -17.11 9.83
C GLY A 530 -0.23 -17.07 9.08
N GLU A 531 -0.25 -16.76 7.79
CA GLU A 531 0.93 -16.74 6.92
C GLU A 531 1.68 -15.39 6.87
N ARG A 532 1.38 -14.49 7.80
CA ARG A 532 1.99 -13.16 7.83
C ARG A 532 3.46 -13.25 8.23
N ASN A 533 4.27 -12.51 7.49
CA ASN A 533 5.68 -12.28 7.76
C ASN A 533 5.85 -10.91 8.43
N ALA A 534 6.97 -10.75 9.15
CA ALA A 534 7.37 -9.46 9.69
C ALA A 534 8.88 -9.31 9.72
N LEU A 535 9.30 -8.06 9.74
CA LEU A 535 10.69 -7.66 9.86
C LEU A 535 10.81 -6.59 10.94
N LYS A 536 11.87 -6.68 11.74
CA LYS A 536 12.29 -5.65 12.67
C LYS A 536 13.77 -5.32 12.41
N VAL A 537 14.05 -4.06 12.13
CA VAL A 537 15.39 -3.55 11.81
C VAL A 537 15.85 -2.64 12.95
N TYR A 538 17.08 -2.83 13.38
CA TYR A 538 17.72 -2.10 14.47
C TYR A 538 18.76 -1.13 13.92
N GLY A 539 18.64 0.15 14.21
CA GLY A 539 19.67 1.16 13.92
C GLY A 539 20.73 1.19 15.02
N GLN A 540 21.96 1.58 14.68
CA GLN A 540 23.01 1.78 15.69
C GLN A 540 22.70 2.94 16.65
N ASP A 541 21.80 3.84 16.26
CA ASP A 541 21.32 4.95 17.07
C ASP A 541 20.13 4.60 18.00
N GLY A 542 19.74 3.32 18.04
CA GLY A 542 18.64 2.82 18.86
C GLY A 542 17.24 2.98 18.24
N ARG A 543 17.11 3.57 17.04
CA ARG A 543 15.83 3.55 16.32
C ARG A 543 15.51 2.15 15.82
N VAL A 544 14.21 1.87 15.71
CA VAL A 544 13.69 0.59 15.25
C VAL A 544 12.66 0.83 14.15
N TRP A 545 12.77 0.06 13.07
CA TRP A 545 11.80 0.03 11.99
C TRP A 545 11.16 -1.35 11.94
N THR A 546 9.86 -1.40 11.68
CA THR A 546 9.15 -2.67 11.49
C THR A 546 8.32 -2.66 10.21
N CYS A 547 8.02 -3.84 9.68
CA CYS A 547 6.93 -4.01 8.73
C CYS A 547 6.28 -5.36 8.93
N LYS A 548 5.03 -5.48 8.50
CA LYS A 548 4.28 -6.73 8.51
C LYS A 548 3.59 -6.89 7.15
N GLY A 549 3.23 -8.12 6.80
CA GLY A 549 2.41 -8.37 5.62
C GLY A 549 2.42 -9.83 5.21
N ARG A 550 1.64 -10.18 4.18
CA ARG A 550 1.63 -11.56 3.66
C ARG A 550 2.94 -11.86 2.93
N GLY A 551 3.59 -12.97 3.31
CA GLY A 551 4.87 -13.40 2.73
C GLY A 551 4.78 -14.08 1.36
N ALA A 552 3.57 -14.44 0.92
CA ALA A 552 3.33 -15.20 -0.30
C ALA A 552 1.91 -14.95 -0.83
N GLY A 553 1.62 -15.54 -1.99
CA GLY A 553 0.31 -15.50 -2.63
C GLY A 553 0.24 -14.59 -3.85
N ARG A 554 -0.59 -14.98 -4.82
CA ARG A 554 -0.71 -14.33 -6.14
C ARG A 554 -0.72 -12.80 -6.05
N TRP A 555 -1.61 -12.25 -5.24
CA TRP A 555 -1.90 -10.82 -5.23
C TRP A 555 -0.90 -10.03 -4.39
N ALA A 556 -0.45 -10.58 -3.27
CA ALA A 556 0.59 -9.96 -2.45
C ALA A 556 1.91 -9.81 -3.22
N THR A 557 2.37 -10.89 -3.87
CA THR A 557 3.61 -10.86 -4.66
C THR A 557 3.47 -10.01 -5.93
N ALA A 558 2.33 -10.10 -6.63
CA ALA A 558 2.09 -9.27 -7.81
C ALA A 558 2.04 -7.77 -7.46
N GLU A 559 1.44 -7.40 -6.33
CA GLU A 559 1.38 -6.01 -5.88
C GLU A 559 2.77 -5.46 -5.57
N SER A 560 3.64 -6.25 -4.94
CA SER A 560 5.01 -5.83 -4.67
C SER A 560 5.81 -5.56 -5.95
N VAL A 561 5.63 -6.39 -7.00
CA VAL A 561 6.21 -6.12 -8.33
C VAL A 561 5.62 -4.86 -8.97
N LEU A 562 4.30 -4.63 -8.86
CA LEU A 562 3.66 -3.43 -9.41
C LEU A 562 4.10 -2.16 -8.68
N ALA A 563 4.39 -2.25 -7.38
CA ALA A 563 4.94 -1.15 -6.60
C ALA A 563 6.37 -0.83 -7.00
N ASP A 564 7.23 -1.84 -7.16
CA ASP A 564 8.59 -1.68 -7.70
C ASP A 564 8.57 -1.05 -9.10
N LEU A 565 7.67 -1.51 -9.97
CA LEU A 565 7.44 -0.91 -11.28
C LEU A 565 7.02 0.56 -11.15
N SER A 566 6.10 0.87 -10.24
CA SER A 566 5.63 2.25 -10.02
C SER A 566 6.76 3.17 -9.55
N ASP A 567 7.64 2.69 -8.67
CA ASP A 567 8.80 3.46 -8.20
C ASP A 567 9.82 3.70 -9.31
N ILE A 568 10.09 2.70 -10.16
CA ILE A 568 10.92 2.87 -11.35
C ILE A 568 10.30 3.90 -12.30
N VAL A 569 8.99 3.83 -12.54
CA VAL A 569 8.29 4.76 -13.43
C VAL A 569 8.34 6.20 -12.92
N ARG A 570 8.17 6.42 -11.60
CA ARG A 570 8.32 7.75 -10.98
C ARG A 570 9.69 8.35 -11.31
N ILE A 571 10.76 7.60 -11.04
CA ILE A 571 12.13 8.04 -11.29
C ILE A 571 12.37 8.33 -12.77
N ARG A 572 11.87 7.46 -13.68
CA ARG A 572 11.98 7.67 -15.14
C ARG A 572 11.29 8.96 -15.60
N GLN A 573 10.27 9.42 -14.89
CA GLN A 573 9.51 10.62 -15.19
C GLN A 573 10.07 11.89 -14.52
N GLY A 574 11.15 11.75 -13.75
CA GLY A 574 11.76 12.85 -12.99
C GLY A 574 10.90 13.32 -11.81
N LEU A 575 10.12 12.39 -11.25
CA LEU A 575 9.30 12.55 -10.05
C LEU A 575 9.90 11.72 -8.92
#